data_AF-A0A2M7E9D5-F1
#
_entry.id   AF-A0A2M7E9D5-F1
#
_cell.length_a   1.000
_cell.length_b   1.000
_cell.length_c   1.000
_cell.angle_alpha   90.00
_cell.angle_beta   90.00
_cell.angle_gamma   90.00
#
_symmetry.space_group_name_H-M   'P 1'
#
loop_
_entity.id
_entity.type
_entity.pdbx_description
1 polymer ?
#
loop_
_entity_poly.entity_id
_entity_poly.type
_entity_poly.pdbx_seq_one_letter_code
_entity_poly.pdbx_strand_id
1 'polypeptide(L)'
;MNKKITFVSIIIIQLIFLGGMALFHTLEFSRATKILLETEPVDPFSVFRGRYINLNYKISTIPATLFKDCIPRSLESNDYVYVVLKKKEKFWEPIAAYKNRPENTNFTFLRGKVYYSYSHNIRIKYGIESFFLSEESADEIERERINAARQAGAENRNPLAVEVAVTKEGRGYPVKLFWRDKEYR
;
A
#
# COMPACT_ATOMS: atom_id res chain seq x y z
N MET A 1 50.76 11.23 9.36
CA MET A 1 49.55 11.48 8.55
C MET A 1 49.08 12.91 8.81
N ASN A 2 48.89 13.72 7.76
CA ASN A 2 48.58 15.15 7.94
C ASN A 2 47.15 15.31 8.48
N LYS A 3 46.97 15.88 9.68
CA LYS A 3 45.67 15.94 10.38
C LYS A 3 44.56 16.55 9.52
N LYS A 4 44.91 17.52 8.66
CA LYS A 4 43.98 18.12 7.69
C LYS A 4 43.49 17.12 6.64
N ILE A 5 44.38 16.27 6.12
CA ILE A 5 44.03 15.24 5.14
C ILE A 5 43.11 14.21 5.79
N THR A 6 43.43 13.75 7.01
CA THR A 6 42.56 12.81 7.74
C THR A 6 41.17 13.38 7.98
N PHE A 7 41.07 14.65 8.37
CA PHE A 7 39.79 15.31 8.61
C PHE A 7 38.95 15.42 7.33
N VAL A 8 39.54 15.86 6.22
CA VAL A 8 38.85 15.94 4.92
C VAL A 8 38.41 14.56 4.44
N SER A 9 39.24 13.52 4.60
CA SER A 9 38.87 12.15 4.26
C SER A 9 37.65 11.65 5.03
N ILE A 10 37.53 11.98 6.32
CA ILE A 10 36.37 11.62 7.14
C ILE A 10 35.10 12.35 6.66
N ILE A 11 35.20 13.62 6.24
CA ILE A 11 34.04 14.33 5.69
C ILE A 11 33.60 13.69 4.37
N ILE A 12 34.56 13.36 3.49
CA ILE A 12 34.26 12.74 2.20
C ILE A 12 33.58 11.37 2.40
N ILE A 13 34.07 10.53 3.32
CA ILE A 13 33.46 9.22 3.55
C ILE A 13 32.03 9.34 4.10
N GLN A 14 31.76 10.34 4.95
CA GLN A 14 30.40 10.62 5.45
C GLN A 14 29.48 11.09 4.31
N LEU A 15 29.95 11.97 3.43
CA LEU A 15 29.19 12.42 2.27
C LEU A 15 28.91 11.28 1.28
N ILE A 16 29.89 10.41 1.03
CA ILE A 16 29.70 9.21 0.20
C ILE A 16 28.69 8.26 0.85
N PHE A 17 28.75 8.07 2.17
CA PHE A 17 27.82 7.20 2.89
C PHE A 17 26.38 7.72 2.78
N LEU A 18 26.16 9.01 3.05
CA LEU A 18 24.84 9.65 2.92
C LEU A 18 24.33 9.64 1.47
N GLY A 19 25.18 10.00 0.51
CA GLY A 19 24.85 9.96 -0.91
C GLY A 19 24.51 8.55 -1.40
N GLY A 20 25.26 7.55 -0.93
CA GLY A 20 24.99 6.14 -1.18
C GLY A 20 23.61 5.73 -0.69
N MET A 21 23.26 6.05 0.56
CA MET A 21 21.93 5.74 1.12
C MET A 21 20.79 6.38 0.31
N ALA A 22 20.94 7.64 -0.10
CA ALA A 22 19.95 8.33 -0.94
C ALA A 22 19.78 7.66 -2.31
N LEU A 23 20.88 7.27 -2.96
CA LEU A 23 20.86 6.56 -4.24
C LEU A 23 20.21 5.17 -4.12
N PHE A 24 20.54 4.40 -3.08
CA PHE A 24 19.93 3.08 -2.86
C PHE A 24 18.41 3.19 -2.71
N HIS A 25 17.92 4.16 -1.95
CA HIS A 25 16.49 4.35 -1.73
C HIS A 25 15.74 4.83 -3.00
N THR A 26 16.33 5.76 -3.75
CA THR A 26 15.71 6.29 -4.98
C THR A 26 15.64 5.25 -6.10
N LEU A 27 16.64 4.37 -6.22
CA LEU A 27 16.64 3.28 -7.20
C LEU A 27 15.56 2.23 -6.91
N GLU A 28 15.27 1.96 -5.65
CA GLU A 28 14.22 1.03 -5.25
C GLU A 28 12.84 1.56 -5.67
N PHE A 29 12.55 2.83 -5.39
CA PHE A 29 11.29 3.48 -5.76
C PHE A 29 11.13 3.64 -7.27
N SER A 30 12.22 3.94 -7.99
CA SER A 30 12.18 4.11 -9.46
C SER A 30 11.87 2.83 -10.22
N ARG A 31 12.16 1.66 -9.62
CA ARG A 31 11.86 0.34 -10.19
C ARG A 31 10.52 -0.22 -9.69
N ALA A 32 9.78 0.54 -8.89
CA ALA A 32 8.50 0.10 -8.35
C ALA A 32 7.44 0.01 -9.47
N THR A 33 6.65 -1.05 -9.44
CA THR A 33 5.53 -1.23 -10.36
C THR A 33 4.33 -0.50 -9.81
N LYS A 34 3.76 0.44 -10.57
CA LYS A 34 2.53 1.13 -10.19
C LYS A 34 1.32 0.24 -10.49
N ILE A 35 0.55 -0.05 -9.46
CA ILE A 35 -0.68 -0.84 -9.55
C ILE A 35 -1.86 -0.02 -9.05
N LEU A 36 -3.05 -0.29 -9.59
CA LEU A 36 -4.28 0.35 -9.17
C LEU A 36 -5.10 -0.64 -8.36
N LEU A 37 -5.36 -0.31 -7.09
CA LEU A 37 -6.12 -1.12 -6.16
C LEU A 37 -7.49 -0.50 -5.88
N GLU A 38 -8.50 -1.35 -5.76
CA GLU A 38 -9.87 -0.94 -5.43
C GLU A 38 -10.12 -1.12 -3.93
N THR A 39 -10.82 -0.16 -3.32
CA THR A 39 -11.26 -0.23 -1.93
C THR A 39 -12.71 -0.66 -1.81
N GLU A 40 -13.04 -1.26 -0.67
CA GLU A 40 -14.41 -1.47 -0.24
C GLU A 40 -14.99 -0.16 0.33
N PRO A 41 -16.30 0.07 0.19
CA PRO A 41 -16.97 1.26 0.70
C PRO A 41 -17.08 1.22 2.23
N VAL A 42 -16.04 1.72 2.91
CA VAL A 42 -16.03 1.96 4.36
C VAL A 42 -16.18 3.46 4.60
N ASP A 43 -16.77 3.87 5.73
CA ASP A 43 -16.75 5.29 6.15
C ASP A 43 -15.27 5.72 6.34
N PRO A 44 -14.68 6.45 5.38
CA PRO A 44 -13.23 6.52 5.27
C PRO A 44 -12.61 7.52 6.26
N PHE A 45 -13.43 8.39 6.86
CA PHE A 45 -12.95 9.64 7.43
C PHE A 45 -12.87 9.63 8.95
N SER A 46 -11.65 9.88 9.44
CA SER A 46 -11.41 10.38 10.79
C SER A 46 -10.62 11.68 10.72
N VAL A 47 -11.18 12.71 10.05
CA VAL A 47 -10.54 14.04 9.85
C VAL A 47 -10.03 14.64 11.17
N PHE A 48 -10.73 14.34 12.28
CA PHE A 48 -10.48 14.94 13.59
C PHE A 48 -9.27 14.36 14.35
N ARG A 49 -8.63 13.27 13.88
CA ARG A 49 -7.46 12.65 14.54
C ARG A 49 -6.18 12.66 13.69
N GLY A 50 -6.17 13.45 12.63
CA GLY A 50 -5.13 13.53 11.62
C GLY A 50 -5.77 13.48 10.24
N ARG A 51 -5.29 14.32 9.31
CA ARG A 51 -5.82 14.43 7.94
C ARG A 51 -5.48 13.20 7.10
N TYR A 52 -6.05 12.05 7.46
CA TYR A 52 -5.88 10.79 6.75
C TYR A 52 -7.21 10.05 6.57
N ILE A 53 -7.25 9.25 5.53
CA ILE A 53 -8.35 8.33 5.22
C ILE A 53 -7.91 6.91 5.57
N ASN A 54 -8.80 6.16 6.24
CA ASN A 54 -8.65 4.73 6.38
C ASN A 54 -9.16 4.03 5.10
N LEU A 55 -8.29 3.25 4.49
CA LEU A 55 -8.53 2.49 3.27
C LEU A 55 -8.73 1.02 3.62
N ASN A 56 -9.80 0.45 3.11
CA ASN A 56 -10.05 -0.97 3.16
C ASN A 56 -9.96 -1.55 1.76
N TYR A 57 -8.93 -2.34 1.45
CA TYR A 57 -8.76 -2.87 0.09
C TYR A 57 -9.55 -4.16 -0.13
N LYS A 58 -10.10 -4.33 -1.34
CA LYS A 58 -10.68 -5.63 -1.74
C LYS A 58 -9.65 -6.76 -1.67
N ILE A 59 -8.39 -6.45 -2.00
CA ILE A 59 -7.29 -7.40 -1.93
C ILE A 59 -6.93 -7.82 -0.50
N SER A 60 -7.42 -7.14 0.54
CA SER A 60 -7.15 -7.50 1.94
C SER A 60 -7.90 -8.73 2.41
N THR A 61 -8.89 -9.21 1.65
CA THR A 61 -9.60 -10.46 1.96
C THR A 61 -9.22 -11.52 0.94
N ILE A 62 -8.40 -12.48 1.36
CA ILE A 62 -7.88 -13.53 0.48
C ILE A 62 -8.58 -14.85 0.78
N PRO A 63 -9.23 -15.49 -0.22
CA PRO A 63 -9.71 -16.85 -0.06
C PRO A 63 -8.59 -17.81 0.30
N ALA A 64 -8.84 -18.66 1.29
CA ALA A 64 -7.92 -19.68 1.76
C ALA A 64 -7.40 -20.59 0.63
N THR A 65 -8.20 -20.79 -0.43
CA THR A 65 -7.88 -21.59 -1.62
C THR A 65 -6.78 -20.99 -2.52
N LEU A 66 -6.48 -19.70 -2.36
CA LEU A 66 -5.40 -19.03 -3.10
C LEU A 66 -4.01 -19.29 -2.51
N PHE A 67 -3.91 -19.76 -1.26
CA PHE A 67 -2.64 -20.12 -0.65
C PHE A 67 -2.08 -21.41 -1.26
N LYS A 68 -0.82 -21.38 -1.70
CA LYS A 68 -0.21 -22.48 -2.47
C LYS A 68 0.86 -23.27 -1.71
N ASP A 69 1.53 -22.67 -0.74
CA ASP A 69 2.70 -23.23 -0.06
C ASP A 69 2.49 -23.49 1.44
N CYS A 70 1.29 -23.24 1.95
CA CYS A 70 0.94 -23.47 3.34
C CYS A 70 -0.53 -23.85 3.51
N ILE A 71 -0.84 -24.42 4.67
CA ILE A 71 -2.22 -24.69 5.07
C ILE A 71 -2.76 -23.39 5.70
N PRO A 72 -3.85 -22.80 5.20
CA PRO A 72 -4.43 -21.56 5.73
C PRO A 72 -4.67 -21.54 7.25
N ARG A 73 -4.94 -22.71 7.84
CA ARG A 73 -5.16 -22.89 9.28
C ARG A 73 -3.87 -22.76 10.12
N SER A 74 -2.69 -22.90 9.52
CA SER A 74 -1.41 -22.74 10.21
C SER A 74 -0.87 -21.31 10.17
N LEU A 75 -1.64 -20.36 9.64
CA LEU A 75 -1.27 -18.95 9.62
C LEU A 75 -1.73 -18.28 10.91
N GLU A 76 -0.78 -17.68 11.62
CA GLU A 76 -1.06 -16.95 12.85
C GLU A 76 -1.17 -15.45 12.58
N SER A 77 -1.78 -14.72 13.52
CA SER A 77 -1.78 -13.26 13.47
C SER A 77 -0.34 -12.74 13.45
N ASN A 78 -0.08 -11.72 12.62
CA ASN A 78 1.22 -11.13 12.32
C ASN A 78 2.18 -11.95 11.45
N ASP A 79 1.81 -13.15 11.00
CA ASP A 79 2.59 -13.87 9.98
C ASP A 79 2.72 -13.03 8.71
N TYR A 80 3.93 -12.99 8.13
CA TYR A 80 4.13 -12.39 6.82
C TYR A 80 3.65 -13.32 5.72
N VAL A 81 2.98 -12.74 4.73
CA VAL A 81 2.47 -13.43 3.55
C VAL A 81 2.68 -12.55 2.32
N TYR A 82 2.78 -13.18 1.16
CA TYR A 82 3.03 -12.56 -0.13
C TYR A 82 1.86 -12.87 -1.05
N VAL A 83 1.11 -11.84 -1.43
CA VAL A 83 -0.05 -11.95 -2.30
C VAL A 83 0.36 -11.54 -3.71
N VAL A 84 0.28 -12.49 -4.64
CA VAL A 84 0.56 -12.26 -6.05
C VAL A 84 -0.66 -11.63 -6.70
N LEU A 85 -0.43 -10.52 -7.39
CA LEU A 85 -1.45 -9.73 -8.05
C LEU A 85 -1.30 -9.80 -9.57
N LYS A 86 -2.43 -9.75 -10.27
CA LYS A 86 -2.47 -9.61 -11.72
C LYS A 86 -3.45 -8.51 -12.09
N LYS A 87 -3.06 -7.68 -13.06
CA LYS A 87 -3.99 -6.70 -13.64
C LYS A 87 -5.13 -7.43 -14.36
N LYS A 88 -6.36 -7.10 -13.98
CA LYS A 88 -7.58 -7.56 -14.63
C LYS A 88 -8.43 -6.32 -14.90
N GLU A 89 -8.63 -6.03 -16.19
CA GLU A 89 -9.23 -4.78 -16.65
C GLU A 89 -8.50 -3.54 -16.08
N LYS A 90 -9.15 -2.79 -15.19
CA LYS A 90 -8.64 -1.57 -14.57
C LYS A 90 -7.85 -1.84 -13.29
N PHE A 91 -8.26 -2.83 -12.49
CA PHE A 91 -7.74 -3.07 -11.13
C PHE A 91 -6.82 -4.30 -11.07
N TRP A 92 -6.02 -4.37 -10.02
CA TRP A 92 -5.19 -5.54 -9.75
C TRP A 92 -5.90 -6.45 -8.74
N GLU A 93 -6.03 -7.73 -9.08
CA GLU A 93 -6.70 -8.75 -8.28
C GLU A 93 -5.72 -9.84 -7.81
N PRO A 94 -5.97 -10.46 -6.64
CA PRO A 94 -5.14 -11.55 -6.13
C PRO A 94 -5.37 -12.83 -6.94
N ILE A 95 -4.28 -13.45 -7.37
CA ILE A 95 -4.32 -14.73 -8.11
C ILE A 95 -3.69 -15.90 -7.34
N ALA A 96 -2.82 -15.61 -6.37
CA ALA A 96 -2.18 -16.58 -5.50
C ALA A 96 -1.65 -15.90 -4.24
N ALA A 97 -1.47 -16.66 -3.18
CA ALA A 97 -0.82 -16.21 -1.95
C ALA A 97 0.19 -17.25 -1.47
N TYR A 98 1.23 -16.77 -0.80
CA TYR A 98 2.32 -17.59 -0.30
C TYR A 98 2.72 -17.14 1.11
N LYS A 99 3.09 -18.09 1.98
CA LYS A 99 3.73 -17.79 3.27
C LYS A 99 5.17 -17.35 3.04
N ASN A 100 5.88 -18.01 2.14
CA ASN A 100 7.25 -17.67 1.78
C ASN A 100 7.28 -16.79 0.52
N ARG A 101 8.34 -16.00 0.38
CA ARG A 101 8.48 -15.14 -0.80
C ARG A 101 8.58 -16.02 -2.06
N PRO A 102 7.75 -15.82 -3.09
CA PRO A 102 7.88 -16.56 -4.33
C PRO A 102 9.21 -16.21 -5.03
N GLU A 103 9.93 -17.23 -5.50
CA GLU A 103 11.22 -17.05 -6.20
C GLU A 103 11.04 -16.43 -7.59
N ASN A 104 9.85 -16.56 -8.18
CA ASN A 104 9.57 -16.06 -9.52
C ASN A 104 9.40 -14.54 -9.51
N THR A 105 10.36 -13.84 -10.10
CA THR A 105 10.46 -12.37 -10.14
C THR A 105 9.54 -11.71 -11.18
N ASN A 106 8.87 -12.48 -12.04
CA ASN A 106 8.01 -11.93 -13.10
C ASN A 106 6.62 -11.51 -12.62
N PHE A 107 6.25 -11.87 -11.38
CA PHE A 107 4.96 -11.49 -10.82
C PHE A 107 5.09 -10.31 -9.88
N THR A 108 4.14 -9.37 -9.96
CA THR A 108 3.96 -8.33 -8.95
C THR A 108 3.28 -8.94 -7.74
N PHE A 109 3.89 -8.82 -6.57
CA PHE A 109 3.30 -9.28 -5.32
C PHE A 109 3.35 -8.20 -4.25
N LEU A 110 2.39 -8.21 -3.35
CA LEU A 110 2.37 -7.38 -2.15
C LEU A 110 2.63 -8.24 -0.92
N ARG A 111 3.58 -7.81 -0.10
CA ARG A 111 3.85 -8.36 1.22
C ARG A 111 2.88 -7.74 2.21
N GLY A 112 2.19 -8.58 2.96
CA GLY A 112 1.31 -8.16 4.04
C GLY A 112 1.50 -9.02 5.29
N LYS A 113 0.80 -8.65 6.36
CA LYS A 113 0.68 -9.40 7.60
C LYS A 113 -0.72 -9.95 7.74
N VAL A 114 -0.83 -11.19 8.19
CA VAL A 114 -2.11 -11.77 8.58
C VAL A 114 -2.66 -10.97 9.76
N TYR A 115 -3.87 -10.43 9.61
CA TYR A 115 -4.56 -9.72 10.68
C TYR A 115 -5.44 -10.68 11.47
N TYR A 116 -6.26 -11.47 10.78
CA TYR A 116 -6.97 -12.62 11.35
C TYR A 116 -7.36 -13.59 10.24
N SER A 117 -7.59 -14.84 10.61
CA SER A 117 -8.10 -15.90 9.72
C SER A 117 -9.48 -16.32 10.19
N TYR A 118 -10.43 -16.49 9.27
CA TYR A 118 -11.80 -16.88 9.60
C TYR A 118 -12.40 -17.75 8.51
N SER A 119 -12.90 -18.93 8.89
CA SER A 119 -13.56 -19.89 7.99
C SER A 119 -12.74 -20.14 6.71
N HIS A 120 -13.13 -19.53 5.58
CA HIS A 120 -12.52 -19.69 4.26
C HIS A 120 -11.76 -18.45 3.76
N ASN A 121 -11.59 -17.42 4.59
CA ASN A 121 -10.93 -16.18 4.22
C ASN A 121 -9.85 -15.79 5.23
N ILE A 122 -8.78 -15.19 4.71
CA ILE A 122 -7.69 -14.63 5.50
C ILE A 122 -7.66 -13.13 5.26
N ARG A 123 -7.72 -12.38 6.35
CA ARG A 123 -7.62 -10.92 6.33
C ARG A 123 -6.15 -10.53 6.42
N ILE A 124 -5.67 -9.75 5.45
CA ILE A 124 -4.28 -9.31 5.35
C ILE A 124 -4.21 -7.79 5.41
N LYS A 125 -3.26 -7.27 6.19
CA LYS A 125 -2.87 -5.86 6.22
C LYS A 125 -1.54 -5.67 5.50
N TYR A 126 -1.50 -4.75 4.55
CA TYR A 126 -0.36 -4.44 3.70
C TYR A 126 0.48 -3.26 4.23
N GLY A 127 0.00 -2.54 5.24
CA GLY A 127 0.66 -1.33 5.75
C GLY A 127 0.41 -0.10 4.90
N ILE A 128 -0.59 -0.16 4.00
CA ILE A 128 -1.01 0.92 3.10
C ILE A 128 -2.48 1.31 3.34
N GLU A 129 -3.05 0.90 4.48
CA GLU A 129 -4.44 1.17 4.88
C GLU A 129 -4.68 2.63 5.29
N SER A 130 -3.65 3.47 5.33
CA SER A 130 -3.79 4.89 5.68
C SER A 130 -3.24 5.75 4.56
N PHE A 131 -4.07 6.68 4.07
CA PHE A 131 -3.68 7.67 3.06
C PHE A 131 -3.74 9.07 3.67
N PHE A 132 -2.60 9.75 3.71
CA PHE A 132 -2.51 11.12 4.23
C PHE A 132 -2.85 12.11 3.14
N LEU A 133 -3.68 13.09 3.48
CA LEU A 133 -4.12 14.14 2.57
C LEU A 133 -3.51 15.48 2.97
N SER A 134 -3.31 16.34 1.97
CA SER A 134 -3.11 17.76 2.23
C SER A 134 -4.35 18.39 2.91
N GLU A 135 -4.17 19.55 3.51
CA GLU A 135 -5.27 20.35 4.07
C GLU A 135 -6.40 20.58 3.07
N GLU A 136 -6.01 21.06 1.89
CA GLU A 136 -6.92 21.41 0.81
C GLU A 136 -7.70 20.19 0.31
N SER A 137 -7.00 19.06 0.09
CA SER A 137 -7.61 17.80 -0.34
C SER A 137 -8.60 17.27 0.71
N ALA A 138 -8.24 17.35 2.00
CA ALA A 138 -9.11 16.90 3.08
C ALA A 138 -10.40 17.74 3.17
N ASP A 139 -10.28 19.06 3.09
CA ASP A 139 -11.42 19.97 3.14
C ASP A 139 -12.32 19.82 1.90
N GLU A 140 -11.74 19.60 0.73
CA GLU A 140 -12.49 19.35 -0.50
C GLU A 140 -13.32 18.08 -0.40
N ILE A 141 -12.72 16.97 0.03
CA ILE A 141 -13.44 15.70 0.15
C ILE A 141 -14.56 15.80 1.19
N GLU A 142 -14.34 16.47 2.33
CA GLU A 142 -15.40 16.65 3.34
C GLU A 142 -16.56 17.49 2.80
N ARG A 143 -16.29 18.59 2.07
CA ARG A 143 -17.34 19.38 1.40
C ARG A 143 -18.12 18.55 0.41
N GLU A 144 -17.44 17.78 -0.43
CA GLU A 144 -18.10 16.90 -1.40
C GLU A 144 -18.93 15.80 -0.72
N ARG A 145 -18.44 15.23 0.39
CA ARG A 145 -19.17 14.23 1.17
C ARG A 145 -20.45 14.82 1.77
N ILE A 146 -20.38 16.01 2.36
CA ILE A 146 -21.56 16.72 2.91
C ILE A 146 -22.56 17.00 1.78
N ASN A 147 -22.10 17.47 0.62
CA ASN A 147 -22.96 17.72 -0.53
C ASN A 147 -23.59 16.43 -1.08
N ALA A 148 -22.82 15.34 -1.17
CA ALA A 148 -23.31 14.04 -1.61
C ALA A 148 -24.32 13.44 -0.64
N ALA A 149 -24.09 13.52 0.67
CA ALA A 149 -25.02 13.05 1.70
C ALA A 149 -26.35 13.83 1.70
N ARG A 150 -26.32 15.12 1.28
CA ARG A 150 -27.53 15.94 1.11
C ARG A 150 -28.30 15.61 -0.17
N GLN A 151 -27.62 15.14 -1.22
CA GLN A 151 -28.22 14.88 -2.53
C GLN A 151 -28.62 13.41 -2.74
N ALA A 152 -27.92 12.47 -2.12
CA ALA A 152 -28.16 11.05 -2.24
C ALA A 152 -28.47 10.47 -0.86
N GLY A 153 -29.66 9.90 -0.69
CA GLY A 153 -29.98 9.09 0.48
C GLY A 153 -29.03 7.90 0.53
N ALA A 154 -28.04 7.93 1.43
CA ALA A 154 -27.15 6.87 1.95
C ALA A 154 -26.49 5.83 1.01
N GLU A 155 -26.85 5.71 -0.26
CA GLU A 155 -26.68 4.47 -1.03
C GLU A 155 -25.55 4.52 -2.07
N ASN A 156 -25.09 5.71 -2.47
CA ASN A 156 -24.04 5.82 -3.49
C ASN A 156 -22.63 5.97 -2.88
N ARG A 157 -22.15 4.91 -2.22
CA ARG A 157 -20.76 4.84 -1.73
C ARG A 157 -19.84 4.38 -2.86
N ASN A 158 -19.40 5.32 -3.68
CA ASN A 158 -18.42 5.02 -4.74
C ASN A 158 -17.12 4.49 -4.12
N PRO A 159 -16.60 3.33 -4.57
CA PRO A 159 -15.34 2.79 -4.07
C PRO A 159 -14.19 3.75 -4.42
N LEU A 160 -13.23 3.88 -3.50
CA LEU A 160 -11.99 4.59 -3.78
C LEU A 160 -11.07 3.68 -4.59
N ALA A 161 -10.26 4.29 -5.44
CA ALA A 161 -9.17 3.61 -6.11
C ALA A 161 -7.85 4.24 -5.68
N VAL A 162 -6.83 3.43 -5.46
CA VAL A 162 -5.53 3.91 -4.95
C VAL A 162 -4.44 3.40 -5.87
N GLU A 163 -3.66 4.31 -6.44
CA GLU A 163 -2.42 3.93 -7.12
C GLU A 163 -1.35 3.67 -6.06
N VAL A 164 -0.79 2.47 -6.09
CA VAL A 164 0.23 2.00 -5.17
C VAL A 164 1.48 1.63 -5.95
N ALA A 165 2.62 2.20 -5.57
CA ALA A 165 3.93 1.78 -6.06
C ALA A 165 4.39 0.54 -5.28
N VAL A 166 4.67 -0.55 -5.99
CA VAL A 166 5.08 -1.84 -5.40
C VAL A 166 6.53 -2.13 -5.72
N THR A 167 7.37 -2.28 -4.70
CA THR A 167 8.79 -2.60 -4.86
C THR A 167 9.00 -4.08 -5.16
N LYS A 168 10.22 -4.47 -5.56
CA LYS A 168 10.55 -5.88 -5.83
C LYS A 168 10.46 -6.77 -4.59
N GLU A 169 10.56 -6.18 -3.40
CA GLU A 169 10.40 -6.82 -2.10
C GLU A 169 8.93 -7.00 -1.70
N GLY A 170 8.01 -6.46 -2.50
CA GLY A 170 6.57 -6.47 -2.27
C GLY A 170 6.10 -5.41 -1.28
N ARG A 171 6.88 -4.36 -1.01
CA ARG A 171 6.39 -3.22 -0.22
C ARG A 171 5.53 -2.33 -1.09
N GLY A 172 4.36 -1.96 -0.59
CA GLY A 172 3.46 -1.00 -1.23
C GLY A 172 3.64 0.40 -0.65
N TYR A 173 3.54 1.41 -1.49
CA TYR A 173 3.48 2.83 -1.11
C TYR A 173 2.32 3.49 -1.84
N PRO A 174 1.30 4.02 -1.13
CA PRO A 174 0.23 4.76 -1.79
C PRO A 174 0.79 6.05 -2.40
N VAL A 175 0.46 6.30 -3.66
CA VAL A 175 0.97 7.44 -4.44
C VAL A 175 -0.15 8.45 -4.73
N LYS A 176 -1.32 7.94 -5.12
CA LYS A 176 -2.48 8.75 -5.48
C LYS A 176 -3.77 8.08 -5.03
N LEU A 177 -4.71 8.89 -4.59
CA LEU A 177 -6.07 8.48 -4.29
C LEU A 177 -6.99 9.01 -5.39
N PHE A 178 -7.83 8.15 -5.93
CA PHE A 178 -8.84 8.49 -6.90
C PHE A 178 -10.21 8.29 -6.26
N TRP A 179 -11.02 9.33 -6.32
CA TRP A 179 -12.42 9.25 -5.92
C TRP A 179 -13.27 9.90 -7.01
N ARG A 180 -14.21 9.12 -7.55
CA ARG A 180 -15.01 9.54 -8.72
C ARG A 180 -14.07 9.85 -9.90
N ASP A 181 -14.01 11.11 -10.31
CA ASP A 181 -13.17 11.61 -11.42
C ASP A 181 -12.04 12.54 -10.94
N LYS A 182 -11.81 12.62 -9.62
CA LYS A 182 -10.79 13.47 -8.99
C LYS A 182 -9.61 12.67 -8.49
N GLU A 183 -8.43 13.28 -8.59
CA GLU A 183 -7.16 12.76 -8.08
C GLU A 183 -6.72 13.59 -6.87
N TYR A 184 -6.31 12.89 -5.82
CA TYR A 184 -5.77 13.49 -4.59
C TYR A 184 -4.38 12.94 -4.31
N ARG A 185 -3.53 13.82 -3.75
CA ARG A 185 -2.14 13.54 -3.38
C ARG A 185 -1.84 14.01 -1.96
#